data_AF-A0A1D3U8A4-F1
#
_entry.id   AF-A0A1D3U8A4-F1
#
_cell.length_a   1.000
_cell.length_b   1.000
_cell.length_c   1.000
_cell.angle_alpha   90.00
_cell.angle_beta   90.00
_cell.angle_gamma   90.00
#
_symmetry.space_group_name_H-M   'P 1'
#
loop_
_entity.id
_entity.type
_entity.pdbx_description
1 polymer ?
#
loop_
_entity_poly.entity_id
_entity_poly.type
_entity_poly.pdbx_seq_one_letter_code
_entity_poly.pdbx_strand_id
1 'polypeptide(L)'
;MNKFFLFLFFLIFCLETSLCENEEKVEIFSDSELENIGGSAGDIISSSSSSPSAGNSSSPNTNVAGDILKGLKKVPPPVVELNENALIDPDIICERDYNTPCPNDYNYIGSIHEDDDEICAPSASYDGPCVGEELNVKDMSEKTKESWSKKCQAFWPCKKCVRNFTSFCPEKWDKVRGSIRSCKPSMLYSGPCKHQMNFSGYNARMLEEWSINCEAWWMCDHINLIGDCPDKDVPITTAATRWRLQNGYQ
;
A
#
# COMPACT_ATOMS: atom_id res chain seq x y z
N MET A 1 36.37 27.04 -28.75
CA MET A 1 36.36 26.45 -27.39
C MET A 1 35.07 25.69 -27.03
N ASN A 2 33.96 25.78 -27.76
CA ASN A 2 32.69 25.12 -27.36
C ASN A 2 32.50 23.66 -27.79
N LYS A 3 33.10 23.19 -28.88
CA LYS A 3 32.87 21.81 -29.37
C LYS A 3 33.59 20.73 -28.54
N PHE A 4 34.72 21.07 -27.93
CA PHE A 4 35.49 20.14 -27.09
C PHE A 4 34.80 19.90 -25.75
N PHE A 5 34.19 20.94 -25.16
CA PHE A 5 33.45 20.84 -23.91
C PHE A 5 32.16 20.01 -24.06
N LEU A 6 31.43 20.19 -25.17
CA LEU A 6 30.26 19.35 -25.50
C LEU A 6 30.63 17.88 -25.71
N PHE A 7 31.76 17.60 -26.35
CA PHE A 7 32.25 16.23 -26.55
C PHE A 7 32.70 15.58 -25.24
N LEU A 8 33.33 16.34 -24.35
CA LEU A 8 33.71 15.87 -23.01
C LEU A 8 32.48 15.58 -22.15
N PHE A 9 31.45 16.44 -22.22
CA PHE A 9 30.18 16.22 -21.52
C PHE A 9 29.44 14.98 -22.03
N PHE A 10 29.44 14.76 -23.36
CA PHE A 10 28.85 13.56 -23.96
C PHE A 10 29.59 12.27 -23.58
N LEU A 11 30.93 12.32 -23.49
CA LEU A 11 31.75 11.20 -23.02
C LEU A 11 31.52 10.88 -21.54
N ILE A 12 31.36 11.90 -20.69
CA ILE A 12 31.05 11.72 -19.26
C ILE A 12 29.65 11.12 -19.09
N PHE A 13 28.65 11.63 -19.81
CA PHE A 13 27.29 11.08 -19.80
C PHE A 13 27.26 9.63 -20.31
N CYS A 14 28.00 9.31 -21.37
CA CYS A 14 28.08 7.93 -21.88
C CYS A 14 28.77 6.97 -20.89
N LEU A 15 29.78 7.44 -20.16
CA LEU A 15 30.45 6.65 -19.11
C LEU A 15 29.52 6.41 -17.91
N GLU A 16 28.73 7.41 -17.49
CA GLU A 16 27.73 7.26 -16.43
C GLU A 16 26.58 6.32 -16.83
N THR A 17 26.10 6.36 -18.08
CA THR A 17 25.08 5.40 -18.55
C THR A 17 25.60 3.96 -18.64
N SER A 18 26.89 3.77 -18.93
CA SER A 18 27.49 2.43 -19.03
C SER A 18 27.76 1.74 -17.69
N LEU A 19 27.71 2.49 -16.58
CA LEU A 19 27.93 1.97 -15.22
C LEU A 19 26.64 1.46 -14.56
N CYS A 20 25.46 1.81 -15.09
CA CYS A 20 24.16 1.29 -14.62
C CYS A 20 23.69 0.02 -15.35
N GLU A 21 24.32 -0.36 -16.47
CA GLU A 21 23.94 -1.56 -17.24
C GLU A 21 24.78 -2.81 -16.87
N ASN A 22 25.37 -2.80 -15.67
CA ASN A 22 25.94 -3.98 -15.04
C ASN A 22 25.28 -4.18 -13.66
N GLU A 23 23.94 -4.29 -13.63
CA GLU A 23 23.32 -5.13 -12.62
C GLU A 23 23.68 -6.58 -12.95
N GLU A 24 24.79 -7.03 -12.37
CA GLU A 24 25.03 -8.45 -12.18
C GLU A 24 23.74 -9.05 -11.60
N LYS A 25 23.21 -10.13 -12.21
CA LYS A 25 22.05 -10.84 -11.69
C LYS A 25 22.34 -11.22 -10.24
N VAL A 26 21.88 -10.41 -9.30
CA VAL A 26 22.09 -10.66 -7.88
C VAL A 26 21.28 -11.90 -7.57
N GLU A 27 21.96 -13.03 -7.39
CA GLU A 27 21.31 -14.22 -6.87
C GLU A 27 20.76 -13.88 -5.49
N ILE A 28 19.43 -13.87 -5.36
CA ILE A 28 18.72 -13.46 -4.14
C ILE A 28 19.15 -14.34 -2.94
N PHE A 29 19.52 -15.59 -3.22
CA PHE A 29 20.16 -16.50 -2.26
C PHE A 29 21.18 -17.39 -2.97
N SER A 30 22.33 -17.56 -2.34
CA SER A 30 23.29 -18.59 -2.71
C SER A 30 22.73 -19.99 -2.44
N ASP A 31 23.22 -21.00 -3.17
CA ASP A 31 22.79 -22.39 -2.97
C ASP A 31 23.05 -22.88 -1.53
N SER A 32 24.12 -22.39 -0.89
CA SER A 32 24.41 -22.66 0.53
C SER A 32 23.40 -22.05 1.49
N GLU A 33 22.86 -20.87 1.20
CA GLU A 33 21.84 -20.24 2.05
C GLU A 33 20.51 -20.97 1.95
N LEU A 34 20.13 -21.41 0.75
CA LEU A 34 18.93 -22.23 0.53
C LEU A 34 19.02 -23.57 1.27
N GLU A 35 20.20 -24.18 1.27
CA GLU A 35 20.45 -25.42 2.01
C GLU A 35 20.35 -25.22 3.53
N ASN A 36 20.86 -24.10 4.07
CA ASN A 36 20.77 -23.76 5.49
C ASN A 36 19.33 -23.44 5.94
N ILE A 37 18.55 -22.74 5.13
CA ILE A 37 17.15 -22.40 5.41
C ILE A 37 16.30 -23.69 5.46
N GLY A 38 16.48 -24.57 4.47
CA GLY A 38 15.75 -25.82 4.41
C GLY A 38 16.16 -26.80 5.52
N GLY A 39 17.44 -26.87 5.84
CA GLY A 39 17.97 -27.68 6.95
C GLY A 39 17.43 -27.24 8.31
N SER A 40 17.40 -25.93 8.56
CA SER A 40 16.85 -25.36 9.80
C SER A 40 15.36 -25.71 9.98
N ALA A 41 14.57 -25.66 8.91
CA ALA A 41 13.16 -26.07 8.95
C ALA A 41 13.00 -27.59 9.18
N GLY A 42 13.88 -28.39 8.59
CA GLY A 42 13.98 -29.83 8.78
C GLY A 42 14.27 -30.26 10.21
N ASP A 43 15.23 -29.59 10.85
CA ASP A 43 15.68 -29.90 12.20
C ASP A 43 14.61 -29.60 13.26
N ILE A 44 13.78 -28.58 13.05
CA ILE A 44 12.62 -28.28 13.92
C ILE A 44 11.61 -29.45 13.90
N ILE A 45 11.36 -30.03 12.73
CA ILE A 45 10.43 -31.16 12.57
C ILE A 45 11.05 -32.46 13.10
N SER A 46 12.35 -32.68 12.85
CA SER A 46 13.07 -33.86 13.31
C SER A 46 13.18 -33.89 14.84
N SER A 47 13.55 -32.77 15.46
CA SER A 47 13.62 -32.63 16.92
C SER A 47 12.26 -32.78 17.60
N SER A 48 11.17 -32.38 16.93
CA SER A 48 9.79 -32.55 17.41
C SER A 48 9.25 -33.98 17.24
N SER A 49 9.84 -34.79 16.35
CA SER A 49 9.37 -36.16 16.03
C SER A 49 10.17 -37.27 16.72
N SER A 50 11.30 -36.95 17.36
CA SER A 50 12.08 -37.89 18.17
C SER A 50 11.39 -38.27 19.49
N SER A 51 10.38 -39.14 19.40
CA SER A 51 10.04 -40.10 20.47
C SER A 51 10.85 -41.39 20.27
N PRO A 52 11.33 -42.06 21.33
CA PRO A 52 12.16 -43.26 21.19
C PRO A 52 11.29 -44.42 20.70
N SER A 53 11.32 -44.67 19.40
CA SER A 53 10.73 -45.86 18.78
C SER A 53 11.83 -46.64 18.08
N ALA A 54 12.16 -47.80 18.63
CA ALA A 54 13.08 -48.75 18.01
C ALA A 54 12.46 -49.30 16.71
N GLY A 55 13.03 -48.93 15.55
CA GLY A 55 12.63 -49.51 14.28
C GLY A 55 13.28 -48.86 13.06
N ASN A 56 14.25 -49.59 12.49
CA ASN A 56 14.85 -49.48 11.14
C ASN A 56 15.33 -48.12 10.60
N SER A 57 16.64 -48.09 10.37
CA SER A 57 17.43 -46.99 9.84
C SER A 57 17.18 -46.69 8.37
N SER A 58 16.51 -45.55 8.12
CA SER A 58 16.89 -44.65 7.03
C SER A 58 16.68 -43.24 7.55
N SER A 59 17.77 -42.46 7.67
CA SER A 59 17.69 -41.08 8.14
C SER A 59 16.74 -40.29 7.24
N PRO A 60 15.65 -39.69 7.75
CA PRO A 60 14.78 -38.86 6.93
C PRO A 60 15.61 -37.71 6.35
N ASN A 61 15.50 -37.44 5.04
CA ASN A 61 16.12 -36.24 4.46
C ASN A 61 15.47 -35.02 5.12
N THR A 62 16.21 -34.31 5.97
CA THR A 62 15.70 -33.15 6.71
C THR A 62 15.62 -31.90 5.83
N ASN A 63 16.30 -31.87 4.67
CA ASN A 63 16.41 -30.68 3.84
C ASN A 63 15.48 -30.66 2.61
N VAL A 64 14.33 -31.33 2.67
CA VAL A 64 13.37 -31.36 1.54
C VAL A 64 12.94 -29.94 1.12
N ALA A 65 12.81 -29.02 2.08
CA ALA A 65 12.47 -27.63 1.79
C ALA A 65 13.57 -26.92 0.97
N GLY A 66 14.85 -27.15 1.28
CA GLY A 66 15.97 -26.58 0.54
C GLY A 66 16.04 -27.14 -0.89
N ASP A 67 15.80 -28.43 -1.04
CA ASP A 67 15.75 -29.10 -2.35
C ASP A 67 14.63 -28.53 -3.24
N ILE A 68 13.45 -28.26 -2.67
CA ILE A 68 12.33 -27.62 -3.38
C ILE A 68 12.70 -26.20 -3.81
N LEU A 69 13.29 -25.39 -2.92
CA LEU A 69 13.69 -24.02 -3.24
C LEU A 69 14.76 -23.98 -4.34
N LYS A 70 15.71 -24.92 -4.32
CA LYS A 70 16.72 -25.09 -5.37
C LYS A 70 16.09 -25.49 -6.71
N GLY A 71 15.01 -26.27 -6.66
CA GLY A 71 14.18 -26.57 -7.82
C GLY A 71 13.48 -25.32 -8.37
N LEU A 72 12.85 -24.53 -7.49
CA LEU A 72 12.14 -23.30 -7.86
C LEU A 72 13.07 -22.22 -8.44
N LYS A 73 14.33 -22.12 -7.97
CA LYS A 73 15.36 -21.24 -8.55
C LYS A 73 15.60 -21.50 -10.05
N LYS A 74 15.37 -22.73 -10.51
CA LYS A 74 15.56 -23.13 -11.91
C LYS A 74 14.32 -22.95 -12.77
N VAL A 75 13.17 -22.63 -12.17
CA VAL A 75 11.94 -22.37 -12.91
C VAL A 75 12.00 -20.93 -13.43
N PRO A 76 11.96 -20.70 -14.76
CA PRO A 76 11.95 -19.35 -15.29
C PRO A 76 10.67 -18.62 -14.83
N PRO A 77 10.72 -17.29 -14.62
CA PRO A 77 9.53 -16.51 -14.31
C PRO A 77 8.42 -16.77 -15.33
N PRO A 78 7.15 -16.86 -14.92
CA PRO A 78 6.05 -16.99 -15.85
C PRO A 78 6.05 -15.78 -16.79
N VAL A 79 5.90 -16.03 -18.09
CA VAL A 79 5.71 -14.96 -19.07
C VAL A 79 4.29 -14.44 -18.88
N VAL A 80 4.16 -13.25 -18.27
CA VAL A 80 2.88 -12.57 -18.13
C VAL A 80 2.71 -11.64 -19.32
N GLU A 81 1.76 -11.93 -20.21
CA GLU A 81 1.33 -10.97 -21.22
C GLU A 81 0.39 -9.95 -20.56
N LEU A 82 0.95 -8.78 -20.21
CA LEU A 82 0.17 -7.66 -19.70
C LEU A 82 -0.54 -6.99 -20.88
N ASN A 83 -1.87 -7.08 -20.91
CA ASN A 83 -2.66 -6.26 -21.81
C ASN A 83 -2.72 -4.84 -21.22
N GLU A 84 -1.94 -3.92 -21.78
CA GLU A 84 -1.91 -2.51 -21.37
C GLU A 84 -3.31 -1.85 -21.39
N ASN A 85 -4.18 -2.28 -22.30
CA ASN A 85 -5.56 -1.78 -22.38
C ASN A 85 -6.49 -2.36 -21.29
N ALA A 86 -6.04 -3.40 -20.58
CA ALA A 86 -6.70 -3.95 -19.39
C ALA A 86 -6.05 -3.47 -18.09
N LEU A 87 -4.97 -2.69 -18.16
CA LEU A 87 -4.46 -1.92 -17.03
C LEU A 87 -5.40 -0.72 -16.83
N ILE A 88 -6.56 -1.01 -16.26
CA ILE A 88 -7.35 0.02 -15.59
C ILE A 88 -6.44 0.48 -14.45
N ASP A 89 -5.96 1.73 -14.49
CA ASP A 89 -5.32 2.36 -13.34
C ASP A 89 -6.22 2.07 -12.14
N PRO A 90 -5.76 1.30 -11.13
CA PRO A 90 -6.61 0.95 -10.02
C PRO A 90 -7.12 2.27 -9.43
N ASP A 91 -8.42 2.53 -9.60
CA ASP A 91 -9.09 3.61 -8.89
C ASP A 91 -8.60 3.54 -7.45
N ILE A 92 -7.83 4.54 -7.01
CA ILE A 92 -7.28 4.54 -5.66
C ILE A 92 -8.46 4.74 -4.72
N ILE A 93 -9.06 3.64 -4.28
CA ILE A 93 -10.23 3.63 -3.40
C ILE A 93 -9.74 3.88 -1.98
N CYS A 94 -10.00 5.09 -1.48
CA CYS A 94 -9.64 5.53 -0.14
C CYS A 94 -10.62 6.59 0.36
N GLU A 95 -10.62 6.85 1.66
CA GLU A 95 -11.31 8.01 2.20
C GLU A 95 -10.53 9.28 1.85
N ARG A 96 -11.20 10.21 1.15
CA ARG A 96 -10.60 11.48 0.75
C ARG A 96 -10.50 12.45 1.93
N ASP A 97 -9.39 13.17 2.02
CA ASP A 97 -9.17 14.20 3.02
C ASP A 97 -9.58 15.57 2.49
N TYR A 98 -10.86 15.89 2.66
CA TYR A 98 -11.42 17.18 2.26
C TYR A 98 -11.01 18.36 3.16
N ASN A 99 -10.25 18.11 4.23
CA ASN A 99 -9.63 19.19 5.02
C ASN A 99 -8.37 19.75 4.34
N THR A 100 -7.78 19.02 3.38
CA THR A 100 -6.74 19.57 2.53
C THR A 100 -7.39 20.60 1.58
N PRO A 101 -6.78 21.78 1.37
CA PRO A 101 -7.39 22.83 0.56
C PRO A 101 -7.63 22.38 -0.87
N CYS A 102 -6.61 21.81 -1.53
CA CYS A 102 -6.66 21.45 -2.95
C CYS A 102 -6.53 19.94 -3.20
N PRO A 103 -7.03 19.45 -4.34
CA PRO A 103 -6.75 18.10 -4.83
C PRO A 103 -5.28 17.96 -5.25
N ASN A 104 -4.80 16.71 -5.40
CA ASN A 104 -3.38 16.40 -5.61
C ASN A 104 -2.74 17.14 -6.80
N ASP A 105 -3.47 17.29 -7.89
CA ASP A 105 -2.96 17.92 -9.12
C ASP A 105 -3.27 19.41 -9.23
N TYR A 106 -3.64 20.04 -8.10
CA TYR A 106 -3.92 21.47 -8.02
C TYR A 106 -3.09 22.13 -6.91
N ASN A 107 -2.60 23.33 -7.19
CA ASN A 107 -1.82 24.13 -6.26
C ASN A 107 -2.72 25.17 -5.59
N TYR A 108 -2.59 25.31 -4.27
CA TYR A 108 -3.26 26.37 -3.53
C TYR A 108 -2.57 27.71 -3.79
N ILE A 109 -3.30 28.66 -4.38
CA ILE A 109 -2.82 30.01 -4.68
C ILE A 109 -3.29 31.03 -3.64
N GLY A 110 -4.30 30.68 -2.83
CA GLY A 110 -4.88 31.57 -1.82
C GLY A 110 -5.90 32.54 -2.42
N SER A 111 -6.08 33.69 -1.77
CA SER A 111 -7.03 34.72 -2.19
C SER A 111 -6.41 35.63 -3.24
N ILE A 112 -6.97 35.61 -4.45
CA ILE A 112 -6.53 36.45 -5.58
C ILE A 112 -7.40 37.73 -5.67
N HIS A 113 -8.62 37.69 -5.11
CA HIS A 113 -9.59 38.80 -5.12
C HIS A 113 -9.75 39.44 -3.73
N GLU A 114 -10.37 40.63 -3.67
CA GLU A 114 -10.61 41.37 -2.40
C GLU A 114 -11.62 40.66 -1.47
N ASP A 115 -12.40 39.72 -2.02
CA ASP A 115 -13.22 38.79 -1.27
C ASP A 115 -12.36 37.58 -0.90
N ASP A 116 -12.31 37.16 0.38
CA ASP A 116 -11.44 36.09 0.92
C ASP A 116 -11.60 34.72 0.21
N ASP A 117 -11.17 34.58 -1.05
CA ASP A 117 -11.32 33.38 -1.85
C ASP A 117 -10.25 32.33 -1.49
N GLU A 118 -10.57 31.06 -1.69
CA GLU A 118 -9.61 29.97 -1.55
C GLU A 118 -9.42 29.31 -2.91
N ILE A 119 -8.46 29.79 -3.69
CA ILE A 119 -8.27 29.33 -5.07
C ILE A 119 -7.24 28.20 -5.15
N CYS A 120 -7.64 27.14 -5.84
CA CYS A 120 -6.80 26.05 -6.30
C CYS A 120 -6.64 26.16 -7.83
N ALA A 121 -5.42 26.31 -8.31
CA ALA A 121 -5.12 26.35 -9.75
C ALA A 121 -4.55 25.00 -10.21
N PRO A 122 -4.86 24.54 -11.44
CA PRO A 122 -4.33 23.27 -11.94
C PRO A 122 -2.80 23.32 -12.00
N SER A 123 -2.15 22.24 -11.60
CA SER A 123 -0.71 22.07 -11.72
C SER A 123 -0.29 21.88 -13.18
N ALA A 124 1.00 22.03 -13.46
CA ALA A 124 1.54 21.82 -14.80
C ALA A 124 1.43 20.35 -15.29
N SER A 125 1.24 19.40 -14.37
CA SER A 125 1.07 17.97 -14.67
C SER A 125 -0.38 17.55 -14.83
N TYR A 126 -1.35 18.42 -14.55
CA TYR A 126 -2.76 18.09 -14.67
C TYR A 126 -3.18 18.03 -16.15
N ASP A 127 -3.67 16.88 -16.58
CA ASP A 127 -4.10 16.59 -17.96
C ASP A 127 -5.60 16.21 -18.06
N GLY A 128 -6.35 16.40 -16.97
CA GLY A 128 -7.75 16.01 -16.88
C GLY A 128 -8.74 16.98 -17.55
N PRO A 129 -10.06 16.66 -17.48
CA PRO A 129 -11.12 17.39 -18.17
C PRO A 129 -11.28 18.88 -17.82
N CYS A 130 -10.75 19.33 -16.69
CA CYS A 130 -10.90 20.71 -16.19
C CYS A 130 -9.63 21.54 -16.38
N VAL A 131 -8.83 21.23 -17.42
CA VAL A 131 -7.56 21.90 -17.70
C VAL A 131 -7.75 23.41 -17.86
N GLY A 132 -6.93 24.20 -17.16
CA GLY A 132 -7.02 25.66 -17.17
C GLY A 132 -8.18 26.24 -16.35
N GLU A 133 -8.99 25.43 -15.68
CA GLU A 133 -10.05 25.90 -14.77
C GLU A 133 -9.52 26.04 -13.34
N GLU A 134 -9.64 27.23 -12.76
CA GLU A 134 -9.42 27.47 -11.33
C GLU A 134 -10.62 26.98 -10.51
N LEU A 135 -10.34 26.48 -9.31
CA LEU A 135 -11.33 25.98 -8.37
C LEU A 135 -11.35 26.84 -7.11
N ASN A 136 -12.49 27.45 -6.79
CA ASN A 136 -12.71 28.11 -5.50
C ASN A 136 -13.28 27.11 -4.47
N VAL A 137 -12.55 26.85 -3.40
CA VAL A 137 -12.90 25.81 -2.39
C VAL A 137 -13.56 26.34 -1.13
N LYS A 138 -13.63 27.66 -0.92
CA LYS A 138 -14.01 28.34 0.34
C LYS A 138 -15.27 27.77 1.01
N ASP A 139 -16.32 27.51 0.22
CA ASP A 139 -17.63 27.07 0.72
C ASP A 139 -18.06 25.71 0.14
N MET A 140 -17.12 24.93 -0.38
CA MET A 140 -17.44 23.62 -0.94
C MET A 140 -17.65 22.57 0.16
N SER A 141 -18.86 22.02 0.23
CA SER A 141 -19.14 20.83 1.04
C SER A 141 -18.35 19.61 0.56
N GLU A 142 -18.11 18.61 1.43
CA GLU A 142 -17.45 17.34 1.05
C GLU A 142 -18.12 16.68 -0.18
N LYS A 143 -19.46 16.72 -0.24
CA LYS A 143 -20.23 16.17 -1.37
C LYS A 143 -20.00 16.95 -2.67
N THR A 144 -19.83 18.27 -2.57
CA THR A 144 -19.49 19.11 -3.72
C THR A 144 -18.08 18.81 -4.20
N LYS A 145 -17.10 18.70 -3.29
CA LYS A 145 -15.72 18.31 -3.60
C LYS A 145 -15.66 16.93 -4.26
N GLU A 146 -16.43 15.96 -3.76
CA GLU A 146 -16.54 14.62 -4.36
C GLU A 146 -17.09 14.67 -5.79
N SER A 147 -18.17 15.42 -6.01
CA SER A 147 -18.82 15.53 -7.31
C SER A 147 -17.91 16.22 -8.33
N TRP A 148 -17.21 17.28 -7.90
CA TRP A 148 -16.20 17.95 -8.71
C TRP A 148 -15.03 17.01 -9.03
N SER A 149 -14.56 16.22 -8.07
CA SER A 149 -13.44 15.29 -8.26
C SER A 149 -13.76 14.27 -9.36
N LYS A 150 -14.97 13.71 -9.33
CA LYS A 150 -15.46 12.77 -10.36
C LYS A 150 -15.55 13.42 -11.74
N LYS A 151 -16.01 14.68 -11.82
CA LYS A 151 -16.12 15.44 -13.08
C LYS A 151 -14.73 15.75 -13.67
N CYS A 152 -13.82 16.21 -12.83
CA CYS A 152 -12.50 16.70 -13.26
C CYS A 152 -11.41 15.63 -13.22
N GLN A 153 -11.72 14.41 -12.78
CA GLN A 153 -10.75 13.32 -12.59
C GLN A 153 -9.52 13.78 -11.77
N ALA A 154 -9.73 14.70 -10.84
CA ALA A 154 -8.72 15.25 -9.94
C ALA A 154 -9.22 15.05 -8.51
N PHE A 155 -8.46 14.32 -7.70
CA PHE A 155 -8.96 13.86 -6.40
C PHE A 155 -8.17 14.47 -5.24
N TRP A 156 -8.87 14.72 -4.14
CA TRP A 156 -8.22 15.03 -2.87
C TRP A 156 -7.34 13.87 -2.40
N PRO A 157 -6.28 14.14 -1.64
CA PRO A 157 -5.43 13.09 -1.09
C PRO A 157 -6.24 12.13 -0.22
N CYS A 158 -5.76 10.90 -0.09
CA CYS A 158 -6.30 9.96 0.88
C CYS A 158 -5.97 10.43 2.31
N LYS A 159 -6.91 10.28 3.25
CA LYS A 159 -6.65 10.47 4.67
C LYS A 159 -5.54 9.52 5.14
N LYS A 160 -4.46 10.08 5.67
CA LYS A 160 -3.34 9.34 6.25
C LYS A 160 -3.55 9.15 7.75
N CYS A 161 -4.35 8.15 8.13
CA CYS A 161 -4.62 7.85 9.54
C CYS A 161 -4.72 6.35 9.83
N VAL A 162 -4.46 5.98 11.07
CA VAL A 162 -4.73 4.62 11.58
C VAL A 162 -6.20 4.54 11.98
N ARG A 163 -6.91 3.54 11.47
CA ARG A 163 -8.34 3.36 11.70
C ARG A 163 -8.60 2.70 13.05
N ASN A 164 -9.58 3.23 13.78
CA ASN A 164 -10.01 2.62 15.02
C ASN A 164 -10.97 1.44 14.78
N PHE A 165 -10.44 0.28 14.41
CA PHE A 165 -11.26 -0.93 14.23
C PHE A 165 -11.82 -1.53 15.53
N THR A 166 -11.49 -0.97 16.70
CA THR A 166 -12.14 -1.35 17.96
C THR A 166 -13.55 -0.77 18.07
N SER A 167 -13.85 0.29 17.32
CA SER A 167 -15.19 0.85 17.26
C SER A 167 -16.19 -0.12 16.65
N PHE A 168 -17.40 -0.09 17.19
CA PHE A 168 -18.41 -1.12 16.91
C PHE A 168 -18.84 -1.15 15.44
N CYS A 169 -19.07 0.03 14.84
CA CYS A 169 -19.43 0.24 13.45
C CYS A 169 -18.54 1.30 12.82
N PRO A 170 -18.42 1.32 11.48
CA PRO A 170 -17.82 2.45 10.77
C PRO A 170 -18.68 3.71 10.90
N GLU A 171 -18.13 4.84 10.50
CA GLU A 171 -18.87 6.09 10.41
C GLU A 171 -20.04 5.98 9.44
N LYS A 172 -21.12 6.71 9.74
CA LYS A 172 -22.38 6.69 8.96
C LYS A 172 -23.05 5.29 8.94
N TRP A 173 -22.68 4.38 9.84
CA TRP A 173 -23.37 3.11 10.08
C TRP A 173 -23.84 2.99 11.52
N ASP A 174 -25.05 2.44 11.69
CA ASP A 174 -25.73 2.32 12.97
C ASP A 174 -25.60 0.90 13.55
N LYS A 175 -25.36 0.82 14.86
CA LYS A 175 -25.38 -0.45 15.60
C LYS A 175 -26.78 -1.06 15.62
N VAL A 176 -26.86 -2.35 15.31
CA VAL A 176 -28.08 -3.15 15.47
C VAL A 176 -28.17 -3.64 16.92
N ARG A 177 -29.25 -3.27 17.61
CA ARG A 177 -29.49 -3.63 19.02
C ARG A 177 -29.60 -5.15 19.18
N GLY A 178 -29.06 -5.67 20.29
CA GLY A 178 -29.08 -7.11 20.60
C GLY A 178 -28.12 -7.97 19.77
N SER A 179 -27.29 -7.36 18.91
CA SER A 179 -26.27 -8.08 18.14
C SER A 179 -24.90 -8.01 18.80
N ILE A 180 -24.05 -9.02 18.53
CA ILE A 180 -22.66 -9.06 18.98
C ILE A 180 -21.85 -7.96 18.29
N ARG A 181 -21.91 -7.87 16.95
CA ARG A 181 -21.23 -6.83 16.16
C ARG A 181 -21.89 -6.56 14.80
N SER A 182 -23.21 -6.36 14.78
CA SER A 182 -23.93 -6.06 13.53
C SER A 182 -24.18 -4.57 13.34
N CYS A 183 -23.94 -4.10 12.12
CA CYS A 183 -24.07 -2.72 11.69
C CYS A 183 -24.99 -2.63 10.48
N LYS A 184 -25.75 -1.54 10.36
CA LYS A 184 -26.58 -1.23 9.19
C LYS A 184 -26.26 0.18 8.68
N PRO A 185 -26.36 0.45 7.37
CA PRO A 185 -26.08 1.78 6.85
C PRO A 185 -27.10 2.80 7.38
N SER A 186 -26.61 3.98 7.78
CA SER A 186 -27.46 5.11 8.16
C SER A 186 -27.97 5.86 6.92
N MET A 187 -28.88 6.82 7.12
CA MET A 187 -29.38 7.68 6.02
C MET A 187 -28.31 8.62 5.44
N LEU A 188 -27.18 8.82 6.14
CA LEU A 188 -26.07 9.68 5.69
C LEU A 188 -25.05 8.91 4.84
N TYR A 189 -25.14 7.59 4.78
CA TYR A 189 -24.18 6.76 4.07
C TYR A 189 -24.51 6.69 2.56
N SER A 190 -23.53 7.05 1.74
CA SER A 190 -23.69 7.15 0.28
C SER A 190 -23.00 6.03 -0.51
N GLY A 191 -22.22 5.16 0.15
CA GLY A 191 -21.46 4.09 -0.51
C GLY A 191 -22.32 2.92 -1.01
N PRO A 192 -21.70 1.92 -1.68
CA PRO A 192 -22.42 0.84 -2.39
C PRO A 192 -23.16 -0.15 -1.48
N CYS A 193 -22.65 -0.43 -0.28
CA CYS A 193 -23.22 -1.47 0.59
C CYS A 193 -24.52 -1.04 1.30
N LYS A 194 -25.68 -1.59 0.91
CA LYS A 194 -27.00 -1.18 1.45
C LYS A 194 -27.61 -2.11 2.53
N HIS A 195 -26.95 -3.23 2.84
CA HIS A 195 -27.49 -4.25 3.75
C HIS A 195 -26.78 -4.26 5.10
N GLN A 196 -27.45 -4.84 6.11
CA GLN A 196 -26.84 -5.09 7.42
C GLN A 196 -25.67 -6.08 7.29
N MET A 197 -24.57 -5.76 7.96
CA MET A 197 -23.37 -6.59 8.04
C MET A 197 -23.12 -7.03 9.47
N ASN A 198 -22.64 -8.26 9.66
CA ASN A 198 -22.18 -8.77 10.95
C ASN A 198 -20.67 -8.92 10.93
N PHE A 199 -19.98 -8.13 11.76
CA PHE A 199 -18.53 -8.12 11.89
C PHE A 199 -18.03 -9.02 13.03
N SER A 200 -18.89 -9.88 13.59
CA SER A 200 -18.45 -10.88 14.58
C SER A 200 -17.43 -11.82 13.94
N GLY A 201 -16.21 -11.87 14.49
CA GLY A 201 -15.12 -12.70 13.97
C GLY A 201 -14.25 -12.04 12.90
N TYR A 202 -14.53 -10.79 12.52
CA TYR A 202 -13.65 -10.05 11.60
C TYR A 202 -12.40 -9.56 12.35
N ASN A 203 -11.23 -9.78 11.73
CA ASN A 203 -9.98 -9.14 12.14
C ASN A 203 -9.79 -7.79 11.43
N ALA A 204 -8.74 -7.04 11.80
CA ALA A 204 -8.48 -5.70 11.25
C ALA A 204 -8.38 -5.68 9.71
N ARG A 205 -7.64 -6.63 9.11
CA ARG A 205 -7.49 -6.74 7.65
C ARG A 205 -8.83 -6.97 6.96
N MET A 206 -9.68 -7.84 7.50
CA MET A 206 -11.02 -8.08 6.94
C MET A 206 -11.91 -6.84 7.00
N LEU A 207 -11.77 -6.03 8.06
CA LEU A 207 -12.50 -4.77 8.20
C LEU A 207 -11.98 -3.72 7.22
N GLU A 208 -10.68 -3.66 7.00
CA GLU A 208 -10.04 -2.80 6.01
C GLU A 208 -10.47 -3.15 4.58
N GLU A 209 -10.41 -4.42 4.20
CA GLU A 209 -10.89 -4.90 2.89
C GLU A 209 -12.38 -4.59 2.69
N TRP A 210 -13.19 -4.81 3.73
CA TRP A 210 -14.60 -4.44 3.69
C TRP A 210 -14.80 -2.93 3.58
N SER A 211 -13.99 -2.12 4.27
CA SER A 211 -14.03 -0.65 4.20
C SER A 211 -13.79 -0.13 2.79
N ILE A 212 -12.80 -0.69 2.09
CA ILE A 212 -12.50 -0.36 0.69
C ILE A 212 -13.70 -0.71 -0.19
N ASN A 213 -14.17 -1.95 -0.11
CA ASN A 213 -15.27 -2.44 -0.96
C ASN A 213 -16.60 -1.71 -0.73
N CYS A 214 -16.84 -1.25 0.50
CA CYS A 214 -18.05 -0.53 0.87
C CYS A 214 -17.89 0.98 0.88
N GLU A 215 -16.70 1.54 0.59
CA GLU A 215 -16.40 2.96 0.76
C GLU A 215 -16.90 3.50 2.13
N ALA A 216 -16.72 2.67 3.16
CA ALA A 216 -17.25 2.87 4.50
C ALA A 216 -16.12 2.82 5.51
N TRP A 217 -15.97 3.88 6.28
CA TRP A 217 -14.71 4.19 6.93
C TRP A 217 -14.86 4.17 8.44
N TRP A 218 -13.95 3.50 9.15
CA TRP A 218 -13.86 3.66 10.61
C TRP A 218 -13.18 4.99 10.93
N MET A 219 -13.58 5.60 12.04
CA MET A 219 -12.98 6.83 12.53
C MET A 219 -11.45 6.70 12.62
N CYS A 220 -10.75 7.79 12.32
CA CYS A 220 -9.32 7.89 12.60
C CYS A 220 -9.09 7.89 14.11
N ASP A 221 -8.16 7.07 14.58
CA ASP A 221 -7.70 7.11 15.97
C ASP A 221 -6.59 8.15 16.14
N HIS A 222 -5.54 8.02 15.31
CA HIS A 222 -4.39 8.90 15.27
C HIS A 222 -3.84 9.04 13.85
N ILE A 223 -3.09 10.11 13.58
CA ILE A 223 -2.46 10.35 12.29
C ILE A 223 -1.41 9.26 12.05
N ASN A 224 -1.42 8.70 10.84
CA ASN A 224 -0.36 7.80 10.42
C ASN A 224 0.84 8.65 10.02
N LEU A 225 1.64 9.06 11.01
CA LEU A 225 2.87 9.86 10.81
C LEU A 225 3.99 9.05 10.12
N ILE A 226 3.73 7.80 9.77
CA ILE A 226 4.68 6.88 9.17
C ILE A 226 4.65 7.08 7.65
N GLY A 227 5.24 8.20 7.22
CA GLY A 227 6.04 8.20 5.98
C GLY A 227 7.47 7.69 6.23
N ASP A 228 7.93 7.69 7.49
CA ASP A 228 9.35 7.52 7.84
C ASP A 228 9.66 6.55 9.00
N CYS A 229 8.81 5.55 9.32
CA CYS A 229 9.28 4.38 10.12
C CYS A 229 8.27 3.24 10.27
N PRO A 230 8.64 1.97 9.96
CA PRO A 230 7.74 0.84 10.02
C PRO A 230 7.35 0.50 11.47
N ASP A 231 6.05 0.29 11.67
CA ASP A 231 5.47 -0.66 12.61
C ASP A 231 5.93 -0.60 14.08
N LYS A 232 5.35 0.34 14.84
CA LYS A 232 5.26 0.20 16.30
C LYS A 232 4.20 -0.83 16.71
N ASP A 233 3.19 -1.07 15.87
CA ASP A 233 1.98 -1.80 16.25
C ASP A 233 1.91 -3.25 15.73
N VAL A 234 2.86 -3.67 14.87
CA VAL A 234 3.02 -5.07 14.48
C VAL A 234 4.51 -5.47 14.53
N PRO A 235 5.00 -5.91 15.70
CA PRO A 235 6.43 -6.16 15.91
C PRO A 235 7.02 -7.28 15.05
N ILE A 236 6.21 -8.01 14.28
CA ILE A 236 6.58 -9.26 13.62
C ILE A 236 6.59 -9.18 12.09
N THR A 237 6.39 -8.00 11.48
CA THR A 237 6.50 -7.88 10.02
C THR A 237 7.97 -7.96 9.58
N THR A 238 8.21 -8.51 8.38
CA THR A 238 9.55 -8.60 7.79
C THR A 238 10.21 -7.21 7.67
N ALA A 239 9.41 -6.17 7.45
CA ALA A 239 9.88 -4.77 7.40
C ALA A 239 10.35 -4.28 8.78
N ALA A 240 9.57 -4.53 9.83
CA ALA A 240 9.94 -4.19 11.20
C ALA A 240 11.20 -4.94 11.67
N THR A 241 11.32 -6.23 11.33
CA THR A 241 12.50 -7.05 11.62
C THR A 241 13.75 -6.54 10.91
N ARG A 242 13.64 -6.19 9.62
CA ARG A 242 14.76 -5.63 8.84
C ARG A 242 15.26 -4.30 9.41
N TRP A 243 14.36 -3.42 9.84
CA TRP A 243 14.71 -2.15 10.46
C TRP A 243 15.43 -2.32 11.79
N ARG A 244 14.98 -3.25 12.65
CA ARG A 244 15.64 -3.54 13.95
C ARG A 244 17.06 -4.06 13.76
N LEU A 245 17.27 -4.95 12.80
CA LEU A 245 18.58 -5.47 12.44
C LEU A 245 19.54 -4.37 11.96
N GLN A 246 19.06 -3.43 11.14
CA GLN A 246 19.87 -2.30 10.66
C GLN A 246 20.29 -1.33 11.77
N ASN A 247 19.50 -1.23 12.84
CA ASN A 247 19.74 -0.31 13.96
C ASN A 247 20.33 -1.00 15.20
N GLY A 248 20.70 -2.29 15.09
CA GLY A 248 21.37 -3.03 16.17
C GLY A 248 20.48 -3.36 17.37
N TYR A 249 19.15 -3.30 17.21
CA TYR A 249 18.20 -3.74 18.23
C TYR A 249 17.97 -5.25 18.03
N GLN A 250 18.68 -6.08 18.79
CA GLN A 250 18.39 -7.51 18.94
C GLN A 250 17.55 -7.75 20.19
#